data_AF-A0AAJ6YEL6-F1
#
_entry.id   AF-A0AAJ6YEL6-F1
#
_cell.length_a   1.000
_cell.length_b   1.000
_cell.length_c   1.000
_cell.angle_alpha   90.00
_cell.angle_beta   90.00
_cell.angle_gamma   90.00
#
_symmetry.space_group_name_H-M   'P 1'
#
loop_
_entity.id
_entity.type
_entity.pdbx_description
1 polymer ?
#
loop_
_entity_poly.entity_id
_entity_poly.type
_entity_poly.pdbx_seq_one_letter_code
_entity_poly.pdbx_strand_id
1 'polypeptide(L)'
;MENKTQVKNEPQEPSDSESQTILKKEKENINNKEESPPAKRDFHGKTKNSSSESTILPPPPPPTMQTNIFFDLFYDGPYDLTLCNRSWGIHRVPPPNRAIVLSEITFALFNVAMSPSYKKQVIFTDHLKFKAFVLDKLVVEKTLDKLNTQEDFEQSFAEIVNMVVCKGGPNIEDNQDILLRCAYKDFYSNRWRHKSCTIIIERGEEVCRPCLYLVSILRSG
;
A
#
# COMPACT_ATOMS: atom_id res chain seq x y z
N MET A 1 -35.90 -14.72 49.03
CA MET A 1 -36.94 -13.82 48.50
C MET A 1 -37.06 -12.68 49.50
N GLU A 2 -36.72 -11.43 49.26
CA GLU A 2 -36.31 -10.68 48.07
C GLU A 2 -35.39 -9.51 48.50
N ASN A 3 -34.56 -9.09 47.56
CA ASN A 3 -33.56 -8.03 47.63
C ASN A 3 -34.16 -6.63 47.83
N LYS A 4 -33.38 -5.74 48.47
CA LYS A 4 -33.42 -4.30 48.15
C LYS A 4 -32.10 -3.63 48.55
N THR A 5 -31.25 -3.37 47.54
CA THR A 5 -30.20 -2.35 47.60
C THR A 5 -30.32 -1.52 46.34
N GLN A 6 -30.66 -0.24 46.48
CA GLN A 6 -30.69 0.74 45.40
C GLN A 6 -29.33 1.44 45.35
N VAL A 7 -28.65 1.34 44.21
CA VAL A 7 -27.49 2.17 43.87
C VAL A 7 -27.93 3.13 42.76
N LYS A 8 -27.90 4.42 43.06
CA LYS A 8 -28.16 5.51 42.12
C LYS A 8 -26.81 6.09 41.72
N ASN A 9 -26.42 5.92 40.46
CA ASN A 9 -25.31 6.62 39.83
C ASN A 9 -25.83 7.26 38.55
N GLU A 10 -25.60 8.56 38.40
CA GLU A 10 -25.68 9.31 37.14
C GLU A 10 -24.55 10.36 37.13
N PRO A 11 -24.16 10.86 35.94
CA PRO A 11 -22.75 10.96 35.56
C PRO A 11 -22.23 12.40 35.54
N GLN A 12 -20.89 12.50 35.57
CA GLN A 12 -20.13 13.71 35.30
C GLN A 12 -20.27 14.14 33.83
N GLU A 13 -20.55 15.42 33.61
CA GLU A 13 -20.27 16.12 32.36
C GLU A 13 -18.84 16.66 32.36
N PRO A 14 -18.08 16.52 31.25
CA PRO A 14 -17.02 17.44 30.89
C PRO A 14 -17.46 18.27 29.68
N SER A 15 -17.54 19.58 29.82
CA SER A 15 -17.73 20.50 28.69
C SER A 15 -16.37 21.00 28.18
N ASP A 16 -16.17 20.79 26.89
CA ASP A 16 -14.97 21.01 26.10
C ASP A 16 -14.50 22.46 25.95
N SER A 17 -13.21 22.53 25.67
CA SER A 17 -12.44 23.64 25.11
C SER A 17 -12.95 24.10 23.73
N GLU A 18 -13.12 25.41 23.57
CA GLU A 18 -13.15 26.07 22.27
C GLU A 18 -11.73 26.42 21.81
N SER A 19 -11.31 25.93 20.66
CA SER A 19 -10.23 26.56 19.89
C SER A 19 -10.51 26.43 18.40
N GLN A 20 -10.71 27.60 17.82
CA GLN A 20 -11.17 27.88 16.48
C GLN A 20 -10.00 27.96 15.48
N THR A 21 -10.28 27.45 14.27
CA THR A 21 -9.88 28.01 12.97
C THR A 21 -8.44 27.86 12.47
N ILE A 22 -8.28 26.86 11.59
CA ILE A 22 -7.37 26.88 10.44
C ILE A 22 -8.03 27.71 9.31
N LEU A 23 -7.27 28.54 8.57
CA LEU A 23 -7.30 28.55 7.08
C LEU A 23 -6.37 29.60 6.43
N LYS A 24 -5.68 29.10 5.40
CA LYS A 24 -5.43 29.68 4.06
C LYS A 24 -4.28 30.68 3.88
N LYS A 25 -3.23 30.26 3.15
CA LYS A 25 -3.09 30.47 1.68
C LYS A 25 -1.64 30.15 1.24
N GLU A 26 -1.49 29.21 0.32
CA GLU A 26 -0.35 29.22 -0.60
C GLU A 26 -0.88 29.30 -2.04
N LYS A 27 -0.34 30.26 -2.78
CA LYS A 27 -0.61 30.51 -4.19
C LYS A 27 0.50 29.89 -5.02
N GLU A 28 0.08 29.18 -6.05
CA GLU A 28 0.88 28.73 -7.18
C GLU A 28 1.60 29.89 -7.87
N ASN A 29 2.81 29.62 -8.37
CA ASN A 29 3.41 30.42 -9.44
C ASN A 29 4.20 29.48 -10.37
N ILE A 30 3.60 29.20 -11.52
CA ILE A 30 4.17 28.43 -12.64
C ILE A 30 4.72 29.44 -13.63
N ASN A 31 6.01 29.36 -13.96
CA ASN A 31 6.59 30.10 -15.08
C ASN A 31 7.40 29.14 -15.96
N ASN A 32 6.80 28.80 -17.10
CA ASN A 32 7.44 28.09 -18.20
C ASN A 32 8.27 29.08 -19.03
N LYS A 33 9.49 28.70 -19.40
CA LYS A 33 10.25 29.37 -20.46
C LYS A 33 10.84 28.30 -21.38
N GLU A 34 10.20 28.14 -22.54
CA GLU A 34 10.75 27.45 -23.70
C GLU A 34 11.91 28.25 -24.27
N GLU A 35 13.03 27.58 -24.54
CA GLU A 35 14.11 28.11 -25.38
C GLU A 35 14.46 27.06 -26.43
N SER A 36 14.21 27.42 -27.69
CA SER A 36 14.51 26.61 -28.88
C SER A 36 15.99 26.72 -29.25
N PRO A 37 16.66 25.64 -29.70
CA PRO A 37 18.01 25.74 -30.26
C PRO A 37 18.00 25.86 -31.81
N PRO A 38 18.88 26.68 -32.40
CA PRO A 38 18.99 26.81 -33.86
C PRO A 38 19.95 25.80 -34.49
N ALA A 39 19.76 25.65 -35.80
CA ALA A 39 20.27 24.62 -36.67
C ALA A 39 21.75 24.79 -37.14
N LYS A 40 22.33 23.61 -37.45
CA LYS A 40 23.26 23.26 -38.55
C LYS A 40 24.48 24.14 -38.84
N ARG A 41 25.66 23.51 -38.78
CA ARG A 41 26.75 23.73 -39.74
C ARG A 41 27.37 22.41 -40.17
N ASP A 42 27.38 22.20 -41.48
CA ASP A 42 28.13 21.17 -42.18
C ASP A 42 29.63 21.47 -42.13
N PHE A 43 30.45 20.44 -41.89
CA PHE A 43 31.89 20.48 -42.16
C PHE A 43 32.32 19.18 -42.84
N HIS A 44 32.70 19.32 -44.12
CA HIS A 44 33.43 18.33 -44.90
C HIS A 44 34.90 18.28 -44.45
N GLY A 45 35.42 17.08 -44.20
CA GLY A 45 36.82 16.91 -43.80
C GLY A 45 37.32 15.47 -43.82
N LYS A 46 37.71 15.02 -45.02
CA LYS A 46 38.81 14.08 -45.35
C LYS A 46 38.91 12.75 -44.56
N THR A 47 38.54 11.70 -45.28
CA THR A 47 38.92 10.31 -45.12
C THR A 47 40.45 10.14 -44.97
N LYS A 48 40.90 9.62 -43.82
CA LYS A 48 42.19 8.94 -43.66
C LYS A 48 41.91 7.52 -43.21
N ASN A 49 42.14 6.57 -44.11
CA ASN A 49 42.19 5.15 -43.79
C ASN A 49 43.38 4.89 -42.87
N SER A 50 43.12 4.67 -41.59
CA SER A 50 44.06 4.10 -40.63
C SER A 50 43.58 2.67 -40.37
N SER A 51 44.28 1.67 -40.90
CA SER A 51 44.07 0.28 -40.53
C SER A 51 44.60 0.07 -39.11
N SER A 52 43.75 0.34 -38.13
CA SER A 52 43.96 -0.14 -36.77
C SER A 52 43.56 -1.61 -36.75
N GLU A 53 44.55 -2.49 -36.49
CA GLU A 53 44.34 -3.84 -35.99
C GLU A 53 43.24 -3.79 -34.91
N SER A 54 42.08 -4.33 -35.25
CA SER A 54 40.98 -4.51 -34.31
C SER A 54 41.37 -5.71 -33.45
N THR A 55 42.13 -5.44 -32.39
CA THR A 55 42.25 -6.38 -31.27
C THR A 55 40.84 -6.57 -30.75
N ILE A 56 40.21 -7.69 -31.13
CA ILE A 56 38.89 -8.10 -30.65
C ILE A 56 39.05 -8.28 -29.14
N LEU A 57 38.71 -7.23 -28.39
CA LEU A 57 38.63 -7.32 -26.95
C LEU A 57 37.55 -8.37 -26.65
N PRO A 58 37.84 -9.35 -25.78
CA PRO A 58 36.82 -10.29 -25.36
C PRO A 58 35.61 -9.51 -24.85
N PRO A 59 34.37 -9.96 -25.16
CA PRO A 59 33.17 -9.28 -24.70
C PRO A 59 33.28 -9.05 -23.19
N PRO A 60 32.91 -7.86 -22.70
CA PRO A 60 32.98 -7.58 -21.28
C PRO A 60 32.25 -8.70 -20.54
N PRO A 61 32.86 -9.26 -19.47
CA PRO A 61 32.21 -10.32 -18.71
C PRO A 61 30.80 -9.85 -18.35
N PRO A 62 29.79 -10.73 -18.45
CA PRO A 62 28.42 -10.37 -18.11
C PRO A 62 28.44 -9.73 -16.72
N PRO A 63 27.74 -8.60 -16.52
CA PRO A 63 27.73 -7.92 -15.24
C PRO A 63 27.37 -8.94 -14.17
N THR A 64 28.28 -9.15 -13.22
CA THR A 64 28.04 -10.02 -12.08
C THR A 64 26.82 -9.46 -11.37
N MET A 65 25.69 -10.16 -11.50
CA MET A 65 24.49 -9.84 -10.72
C MET A 65 24.92 -9.91 -9.25
N GLN A 66 25.01 -8.75 -8.60
CA GLN A 66 25.27 -8.68 -7.17
C GLN A 66 24.08 -9.35 -6.48
N THR A 67 24.28 -10.60 -6.08
CA THR A 67 23.31 -11.36 -5.30
C THR A 67 23.11 -10.64 -3.98
N ASN A 68 21.86 -10.30 -3.68
CA ASN A 68 21.53 -9.62 -2.46
C ASN A 68 21.39 -10.63 -1.33
N ILE A 69 22.49 -10.83 -0.60
CA ILE A 69 22.57 -11.82 0.47
C ILE A 69 21.40 -11.68 1.44
N PHE A 70 21.02 -10.45 1.81
CA PHE A 70 19.90 -10.21 2.72
C PHE A 70 18.57 -10.75 2.17
N PHE A 71 18.25 -10.46 0.91
CA PHE A 71 17.05 -11.02 0.27
C PHE A 71 17.13 -12.54 0.16
N ASP A 72 18.29 -13.08 -0.22
CA ASP A 72 18.50 -14.52 -0.40
C ASP A 72 18.29 -15.29 0.91
N LEU A 73 18.61 -14.70 2.07
CA LEU A 73 18.38 -15.29 3.39
C LEU A 73 16.89 -15.57 3.66
N PHE A 74 15.98 -14.72 3.19
CA PHE A 74 14.52 -14.93 3.29
C PHE A 74 13.95 -15.78 2.15
N TYR A 75 14.54 -15.64 0.95
CA TYR A 75 13.97 -16.26 -0.24
C TYR A 75 14.30 -17.76 -0.29
N ASP A 76 15.57 -18.15 -0.23
CA ASP A 76 15.99 -19.58 -0.25
C ASP A 76 16.74 -19.99 1.03
N GLY A 77 17.03 -19.03 1.91
CA GLY A 77 17.89 -19.21 3.07
C GLY A 77 17.18 -19.66 4.34
N PRO A 78 17.88 -19.56 5.49
CA PRO A 78 17.44 -20.12 6.76
C PRO A 78 16.43 -19.23 7.51
N TYR A 79 16.15 -18.00 7.04
CA TYR A 79 15.21 -17.12 7.74
C TYR A 79 13.78 -17.60 7.54
N ASP A 80 13.20 -18.14 8.61
CA ASP A 80 11.81 -18.56 8.62
C ASP A 80 10.92 -17.35 8.90
N LEU A 81 10.14 -16.96 7.91
CA LEU A 81 9.16 -15.89 8.04
C LEU A 81 7.96 -16.42 8.83
N THR A 82 8.04 -16.31 10.15
CA THR A 82 6.92 -16.71 11.01
C THR A 82 5.80 -15.66 10.91
N LEU A 83 4.65 -16.08 10.37
CA LEU A 83 3.48 -15.23 10.26
C LEU A 83 2.74 -15.15 11.59
N CYS A 84 2.40 -13.94 12.02
CA CYS A 84 1.75 -13.71 13.32
C CYS A 84 0.36 -14.37 13.45
N ASN A 85 -0.27 -14.78 12.35
CA ASN A 85 -1.54 -15.51 12.37
C ASN A 85 -1.72 -16.37 11.10
N ARG A 86 -2.72 -17.26 11.12
CA ARG A 86 -3.04 -18.17 10.00
C ARG A 86 -3.71 -17.51 8.79
N SER A 87 -4.08 -16.23 8.85
CA SER A 87 -4.72 -15.54 7.72
C SER A 87 -3.74 -14.94 6.71
N TRP A 88 -2.45 -14.92 7.05
CA TRP A 88 -1.40 -14.56 6.10
C TRP A 88 -0.89 -15.79 5.34
N GLY A 89 -0.56 -15.60 4.08
CA GLY A 89 0.16 -16.56 3.25
C GLY A 89 1.47 -15.95 2.74
N ILE A 90 2.48 -16.81 2.52
CA ILE A 90 3.76 -16.43 1.91
C ILE A 90 3.85 -17.10 0.56
N HIS A 91 4.20 -16.32 -0.47
CA HIS A 91 4.44 -16.78 -1.82
C HIS A 91 5.80 -16.28 -2.31
N ARG A 92 6.57 -17.15 -2.97
CA ARG A 92 7.86 -16.81 -3.56
C ARG A 92 7.71 -16.79 -5.07
N VAL A 93 7.97 -15.65 -5.69
CA VAL A 93 7.91 -15.46 -7.13
C VAL A 93 9.24 -15.91 -7.73
N PRO A 94 9.25 -16.89 -8.66
CA PRO A 94 10.48 -17.39 -9.26
C PRO A 94 11.13 -16.34 -10.18
N PRO A 95 12.39 -16.57 -10.61
CA PRO A 95 13.04 -15.78 -11.64
C PRO A 95 12.16 -15.62 -12.91
N PRO A 96 12.29 -14.50 -13.65
CA PRO A 96 13.35 -13.50 -13.55
C PRO A 96 13.11 -12.39 -12.52
N ASN A 97 11.89 -12.26 -11.98
CA ASN A 97 11.52 -11.17 -11.07
C ASN A 97 11.31 -11.72 -9.66
N ARG A 98 12.41 -12.08 -8.98
CA ARG A 98 12.33 -12.71 -7.66
C ARG A 98 11.68 -11.76 -6.66
N ALA A 99 10.67 -12.27 -5.96
CA ALA A 99 9.99 -11.54 -4.90
C ALA A 99 9.41 -12.48 -3.84
N ILE A 100 9.31 -11.97 -2.63
CA ILE A 100 8.57 -12.57 -1.53
C ILE A 100 7.29 -11.75 -1.37
N VAL A 101 6.15 -12.41 -1.46
CA VAL A 101 4.84 -11.81 -1.32
C VAL A 101 4.20 -12.37 -0.06
N LEU A 102 3.97 -11.52 0.93
CA LEU A 102 3.15 -11.86 2.10
C LEU A 102 1.77 -11.25 1.88
N SER A 103 0.70 -12.02 2.06
CA SER A 103 -0.64 -11.50 1.80
C SER A 103 -1.67 -12.02 2.80
N GLU A 104 -2.55 -11.13 3.26
CA GLU A 104 -3.73 -11.45 4.04
C GLU A 104 -4.91 -11.62 3.08
N ILE A 105 -5.22 -12.87 2.76
CA ILE A 105 -6.34 -13.22 1.88
C ILE A 105 -7.57 -13.41 2.75
N THR A 106 -8.67 -12.79 2.37
CA THR A 106 -9.99 -13.27 2.80
C THR A 106 -10.61 -14.00 1.63
N PHE A 107 -10.96 -15.26 1.85
CA PHE A 107 -11.81 -15.98 0.92
C PHE A 107 -13.17 -15.29 0.91
N ALA A 108 -13.42 -14.43 -0.08
CA ALA A 108 -14.79 -14.11 -0.45
C ALA A 108 -15.38 -15.42 -0.98
N LEU A 109 -16.08 -16.12 -0.08
CA LEU A 109 -16.46 -17.53 -0.14
C LEU A 109 -17.32 -17.97 -1.35
N PHE A 110 -17.53 -17.14 -2.39
CA PHE A 110 -18.69 -17.33 -3.26
C PHE A 110 -18.49 -17.18 -4.76
N ASN A 111 -17.27 -16.97 -5.30
CA ASN A 111 -17.11 -17.09 -6.75
C ASN A 111 -15.67 -17.37 -7.21
N VAL A 112 -15.42 -18.58 -7.70
CA VAL A 112 -14.13 -19.02 -8.28
C VAL A 112 -13.79 -18.23 -9.56
N ALA A 113 -14.75 -17.47 -10.10
CA ALA A 113 -14.58 -16.62 -11.27
C ALA A 113 -13.94 -15.24 -10.96
N MET A 114 -13.78 -14.85 -9.70
CA MET A 114 -13.16 -13.55 -9.35
C MET A 114 -11.68 -13.72 -9.00
N SER A 115 -10.87 -12.76 -9.45
CA SER A 115 -9.47 -12.64 -9.04
C SER A 115 -9.39 -12.51 -7.51
N PRO A 116 -8.38 -13.12 -6.86
CA PRO A 116 -8.20 -13.00 -5.42
C PRO A 116 -8.01 -11.53 -5.03
N SER A 117 -8.82 -11.04 -4.10
CA SER A 117 -8.68 -9.72 -3.49
C SER A 117 -7.90 -9.82 -2.19
N TYR A 118 -6.88 -8.98 -2.01
CA TYR A 118 -6.04 -8.98 -0.82
C TYR A 118 -6.45 -7.85 0.12
N LYS A 119 -6.64 -8.16 1.41
CA LYS A 119 -6.82 -7.10 2.41
C LYS A 119 -5.57 -6.26 2.53
N LYS A 120 -4.45 -6.98 2.70
CA LYS A 120 -3.11 -6.46 2.87
C LYS A 120 -2.17 -7.34 2.07
N GLN A 121 -1.20 -6.71 1.42
CA GLN A 121 -0.18 -7.41 0.67
C GLN A 121 1.14 -6.67 0.87
N VAL A 122 2.21 -7.42 1.14
CA VAL A 122 3.58 -6.93 1.21
C VAL A 122 4.37 -7.63 0.13
N ILE A 123 5.06 -6.86 -0.70
CA ILE A 123 5.93 -7.34 -1.75
C ILE A 123 7.35 -6.89 -1.41
N PHE A 124 8.23 -7.86 -1.23
CA PHE A 124 9.66 -7.63 -1.03
C PHE A 124 10.42 -8.22 -2.22
N THR A 125 11.20 -7.40 -2.91
CA THR A 125 11.91 -7.78 -4.14
C THR A 125 13.39 -8.01 -3.89
N ASP A 126 14.05 -8.72 -4.80
CA ASP A 126 15.51 -8.93 -4.81
C ASP A 126 16.34 -7.62 -4.89
N HIS A 127 15.73 -6.55 -5.38
CA HIS A 127 16.24 -5.18 -5.33
C HIS A 127 15.98 -4.45 -4.01
N LEU A 128 15.62 -5.18 -2.95
CA LEU A 128 15.31 -4.64 -1.62
C LEU A 128 14.15 -3.65 -1.57
N LYS A 129 13.29 -3.61 -2.59
CA LYS A 129 12.09 -2.79 -2.54
C LYS A 129 11.04 -3.49 -1.70
N PHE A 130 10.58 -2.80 -0.66
CA PHE A 130 9.48 -3.18 0.21
C PHE A 130 8.26 -2.32 -0.14
N LYS A 131 7.21 -2.96 -0.65
CA LYS A 131 5.94 -2.31 -0.96
C LYS A 131 4.84 -2.95 -0.14
N ALA A 132 3.98 -2.15 0.47
CA ALA A 132 2.79 -2.64 1.14
C ALA A 132 1.53 -2.01 0.51
N PHE A 133 0.54 -2.85 0.26
CA PHE A 133 -0.75 -2.50 -0.27
C PHE A 133 -1.83 -2.85 0.73
N VAL A 134 -2.86 -2.02 0.84
CA VAL A 134 -4.07 -2.27 1.63
C VAL A 134 -5.26 -1.99 0.73
N LEU A 135 -6.10 -3.00 0.48
CA LEU A 135 -7.20 -2.94 -0.50
C LEU A 135 -6.76 -2.34 -1.84
N ASP A 136 -5.68 -2.92 -2.40
CA ASP A 136 -5.02 -2.53 -3.66
C ASP A 136 -4.44 -1.11 -3.72
N LYS A 137 -4.49 -0.33 -2.62
CA LYS A 137 -3.82 0.96 -2.52
C LYS A 137 -2.42 0.79 -1.94
N LEU A 138 -1.41 1.34 -2.61
CA LEU A 138 -0.06 1.44 -2.07
C LEU A 138 -0.06 2.35 -0.85
N VAL A 139 0.39 1.83 0.30
CA VAL A 139 0.42 2.58 1.58
C VAL A 139 1.84 2.76 2.11
N VAL A 140 2.76 1.88 1.74
CA VAL A 140 4.18 1.99 2.06
C VAL A 140 4.99 1.61 0.83
N GLU A 141 5.97 2.43 0.49
CA GLU A 141 7.03 2.09 -0.46
C GLU A 141 8.36 2.58 0.09
N LYS A 142 9.28 1.65 0.32
CA LYS A 142 10.64 1.98 0.75
C LYS A 142 11.65 1.01 0.13
N THR A 143 12.89 1.46 0.03
CA THR A 143 14.01 0.61 -0.37
C THR A 143 14.81 0.32 0.90
N LEU A 144 14.92 -0.95 1.26
CA LEU A 144 15.82 -1.40 2.30
C LEU A 144 17.26 -1.34 1.74
N ASP A 145 18.23 -1.08 2.61
CA ASP A 145 19.63 -1.11 2.27
C ASP A 145 20.29 -2.44 2.71
N LYS A 146 21.59 -2.57 2.43
CA LYS A 146 22.35 -3.78 2.77
C LYS A 146 22.69 -3.90 4.25
N LEU A 147 22.44 -2.85 5.04
CA LEU A 147 22.66 -2.83 6.49
C LEU A 147 21.42 -3.25 7.26
N ASN A 148 20.26 -3.32 6.60
CA ASN A 148 19.03 -3.78 7.24
C ASN A 148 19.18 -5.20 7.78
N THR A 149 18.60 -5.41 8.97
CA THR A 149 18.60 -6.70 9.66
C THR A 149 17.27 -7.43 9.46
N GLN A 150 17.21 -8.69 9.90
CA GLN A 150 15.97 -9.45 9.90
C GLN A 150 14.88 -8.73 10.71
N GLU A 151 15.27 -8.17 11.86
CA GLU A 151 14.40 -7.43 12.77
C GLU A 151 13.82 -6.19 12.11
N ASP A 152 14.58 -5.47 11.27
CA ASP A 152 14.06 -4.31 10.53
C ASP A 152 12.94 -4.71 9.57
N PHE A 153 13.12 -5.82 8.87
CA PHE A 153 12.10 -6.37 7.98
C PHE A 153 10.86 -6.78 8.76
N GLU A 154 11.04 -7.54 9.85
CA GLU A 154 9.95 -8.02 10.70
C GLU A 154 9.18 -6.86 11.35
N GLN A 155 9.88 -5.83 11.83
CA GLN A 155 9.27 -4.62 12.37
C GLN A 155 8.43 -3.89 11.31
N SER A 156 8.99 -3.74 10.11
CA SER A 156 8.28 -3.13 8.96
C SER A 156 7.03 -3.93 8.61
N PHE A 157 7.12 -5.25 8.61
CA PHE A 157 6.00 -6.13 8.36
C PHE A 157 4.94 -6.05 9.47
N ALA A 158 5.37 -6.03 10.74
CA ALA A 158 4.50 -5.91 11.91
C ALA A 158 3.69 -4.61 11.89
N GLU A 159 4.27 -3.50 11.44
CA GLU A 159 3.54 -2.25 11.23
C GLU A 159 2.35 -2.45 10.28
N ILE A 160 2.58 -3.11 9.13
CA ILE A 160 1.52 -3.41 8.17
C ILE A 160 0.46 -4.32 8.78
N VAL A 161 0.86 -5.39 9.48
CA VAL A 161 -0.05 -6.32 10.17
C VAL A 161 -0.96 -5.57 11.14
N ASN A 162 -0.41 -4.59 11.87
CA ASN A 162 -1.12 -3.83 12.89
C ASN A 162 -1.95 -2.65 12.36
N MET A 163 -1.88 -2.32 11.07
CA MET A 163 -2.73 -1.29 10.48
C MET A 163 -4.22 -1.63 10.62
N VAL A 164 -5.03 -0.68 11.08
CA VAL A 164 -6.48 -0.85 11.14
C VAL A 164 -7.07 -0.44 9.80
N VAL A 165 -7.77 -1.37 9.15
CA VAL A 165 -8.43 -1.16 7.87
C VAL A 165 -9.89 -0.80 8.14
N CYS A 166 -10.35 0.33 7.62
CA CYS A 166 -11.74 0.76 7.70
C CYS A 166 -12.65 -0.34 7.16
N LYS A 167 -13.65 -0.76 7.95
CA LYS A 167 -14.59 -1.84 7.58
C LYS A 167 -15.50 -1.47 6.41
N GLY A 168 -15.62 -0.18 6.09
CA GLY A 168 -16.57 0.34 5.12
C GLY A 168 -17.88 0.80 5.78
N GLY A 169 -18.79 1.30 4.98
CA GLY A 169 -20.11 1.76 5.41
C GLY A 169 -21.12 0.61 5.53
N PRO A 170 -22.37 0.82 5.09
CA PRO A 170 -23.43 -0.18 5.24
C PRO A 170 -23.22 -1.41 4.34
N ASN A 171 -23.84 -2.54 4.70
CA ASN A 171 -23.75 -3.78 3.91
C ASN A 171 -24.34 -3.57 2.51
N ILE A 172 -23.78 -4.23 1.49
CA ILE A 172 -24.27 -4.14 0.12
C ILE A 172 -25.66 -4.78 -0.01
N GLU A 173 -25.86 -5.93 0.65
CA GLU A 173 -27.10 -6.73 0.56
C GLU A 173 -28.33 -5.98 1.05
N ASP A 174 -28.20 -5.21 2.14
CA ASP A 174 -29.27 -4.42 2.73
C ASP A 174 -29.63 -3.17 1.90
N ASN A 175 -28.86 -2.87 0.85
CA ASN A 175 -28.73 -1.55 0.25
C ASN A 175 -28.41 -1.65 -1.26
N GLN A 176 -29.07 -2.56 -1.98
CA GLN A 176 -28.69 -2.90 -3.36
C GLN A 176 -29.01 -1.80 -4.38
N ASP A 177 -30.08 -1.03 -4.15
CA ASP A 177 -30.63 -0.04 -5.09
C ASP A 177 -29.98 1.35 -4.98
N ILE A 178 -28.85 1.41 -4.27
CA ILE A 178 -28.25 2.66 -3.89
C ILE A 178 -27.30 3.15 -4.99
N LEU A 179 -27.80 4.05 -5.83
CA LEU A 179 -27.01 4.80 -6.81
C LEU A 179 -26.25 5.96 -6.13
N LEU A 180 -25.37 5.63 -5.19
CA LEU A 180 -24.49 6.64 -4.58
C LEU A 180 -23.32 6.93 -5.51
N ARG A 181 -23.37 8.10 -6.17
CA ARG A 181 -22.25 8.64 -6.94
C ARG A 181 -20.97 8.79 -6.10
N CYS A 182 -21.08 8.83 -4.78
CA CYS A 182 -19.97 8.99 -3.83
C CYS A 182 -19.46 7.67 -3.22
N ALA A 183 -20.01 6.51 -3.58
CA ALA A 183 -19.60 5.22 -3.03
C ALA A 183 -19.31 4.18 -4.13
N TYR A 184 -18.69 3.08 -3.73
CA TYR A 184 -18.51 1.88 -4.55
C TYR A 184 -18.72 0.62 -3.69
N LYS A 185 -19.01 -0.50 -4.36
CA LYS A 185 -19.15 -1.80 -3.71
C LYS A 185 -17.76 -2.33 -3.36
N ASP A 186 -17.49 -2.47 -2.07
CA ASP A 186 -16.31 -3.16 -1.57
C ASP A 186 -16.67 -4.62 -1.32
N PHE A 187 -16.34 -5.47 -2.29
CA PHE A 187 -16.60 -6.91 -2.21
C PHE A 187 -15.72 -7.62 -1.18
N TYR A 188 -14.61 -6.99 -0.75
CA TYR A 188 -13.76 -7.54 0.31
C TYR A 188 -14.51 -7.58 1.66
N SER A 189 -15.17 -6.48 2.03
CA SER A 189 -15.93 -6.38 3.29
C SER A 189 -17.43 -6.55 3.13
N ASN A 190 -17.90 -6.86 1.91
CA ASN A 190 -19.31 -6.91 1.52
C ASN A 190 -20.10 -5.63 1.91
N ARG A 191 -19.45 -4.47 1.79
CA ARG A 191 -19.98 -3.18 2.24
C ARG A 191 -19.82 -2.09 1.20
N TRP A 192 -20.67 -1.08 1.27
CA TRP A 192 -20.49 0.16 0.53
C TRP A 192 -19.34 0.97 1.12
N ARG A 193 -18.37 1.35 0.28
CA ARG A 193 -17.24 2.17 0.69
C ARG A 193 -17.29 3.52 0.02
N HIS A 194 -17.09 4.59 0.80
CA HIS A 194 -17.04 5.94 0.26
C HIS A 194 -15.81 6.11 -0.64
N LYS A 195 -15.94 6.83 -1.76
CA LYS A 195 -14.82 7.10 -2.68
C LYS A 195 -13.65 7.81 -2.00
N SER A 196 -13.95 8.72 -1.07
CA SER A 196 -12.98 9.41 -0.21
C SER A 196 -12.60 8.64 1.08
N CYS A 197 -12.82 7.33 1.14
CA CYS A 197 -12.41 6.52 2.30
C CYS A 197 -10.88 6.56 2.48
N THR A 198 -10.42 6.83 3.71
CA THR A 198 -9.00 6.86 4.10
C THR A 198 -8.33 5.48 4.08
N ILE A 199 -9.11 4.39 4.01
CA ILE A 199 -8.68 2.98 4.03
C ILE A 199 -7.98 2.57 5.33
N ILE A 200 -6.89 3.22 5.71
CA ILE A 200 -6.24 3.08 7.00
C ILE A 200 -6.88 4.11 7.95
N ILE A 201 -7.18 3.67 9.17
CA ILE A 201 -7.75 4.48 10.24
C ILE A 201 -6.94 4.32 11.52
N GLU A 202 -7.15 5.24 12.45
CA GLU A 202 -6.52 5.23 13.75
C GLU A 202 -7.04 4.09 14.63
N ARG A 203 -6.23 3.67 15.62
CA ARG A 203 -6.65 2.66 16.59
C ARG A 203 -7.83 3.18 17.39
N GLY A 204 -8.87 2.36 17.52
CA GLY A 204 -10.10 2.70 18.26
C GLY A 204 -11.28 3.05 17.35
N GLU A 205 -11.03 3.39 16.09
CA GLU A 205 -12.08 3.51 15.08
C GLU A 205 -12.23 2.19 14.30
N GLU A 206 -13.46 1.86 13.90
CA GLU A 206 -13.72 0.74 12.99
C GLU A 206 -14.04 1.19 11.56
N VAL A 207 -14.57 2.41 11.44
CA VAL A 207 -15.08 2.98 10.20
C VAL A 207 -14.69 4.45 10.15
N CYS A 208 -14.08 4.88 9.05
CA CYS A 208 -13.72 6.28 8.88
C CYS A 208 -14.95 7.19 8.73
N ARG A 209 -14.79 8.47 9.06
CA ARG A 209 -15.87 9.48 8.96
C ARG A 209 -16.63 9.48 7.62
N PRO A 210 -15.98 9.44 6.44
CA PRO A 210 -16.71 9.37 5.16
C PRO A 210 -17.62 8.14 5.03
N CYS A 211 -17.17 6.96 5.49
CA CYS A 211 -17.95 5.74 5.44
C CYS A 211 -19.07 5.72 6.50
N LEU A 212 -18.87 6.37 7.65
CA LEU A 212 -19.94 6.58 8.64
C LEU A 212 -21.03 7.51 8.09
N TYR A 213 -20.65 8.57 7.37
CA TYR A 213 -21.61 9.49 6.77
C TYR A 213 -22.51 8.81 5.72
N LEU A 214 -21.98 7.83 4.97
CA LEU A 214 -22.79 7.00 4.09
C LEU A 214 -23.94 6.30 4.85
N VAL A 215 -23.69 5.80 6.05
CA VAL A 215 -24.72 5.16 6.88
C VAL A 215 -25.81 6.16 7.24
N SER A 216 -25.45 7.41 7.55
CA SER A 216 -26.44 8.44 7.89
C SER A 216 -27.32 8.84 6.70
N ILE A 217 -26.75 9.05 5.51
CA ILE A 217 -27.53 9.42 4.31
C ILE A 217 -28.61 8.38 4.02
N LEU A 218 -28.29 7.10 4.21
CA LEU A 218 -29.17 5.99 3.85
C LEU A 218 -30.24 5.66 4.89
N ARG A 219 -30.14 6.22 6.09
CA ARG A 219 -31.18 6.12 7.13
C ARG A 219 -32.13 7.31 7.13
N SER A 220 -31.81 8.38 6.41
CA SER A 220 -32.58 9.62 6.40
C SER A 220 -33.45 9.81 5.15
N GLY A 221 -33.36 8.92 4.17
CA GLY A 221 -34.25 8.84 3.01
C GLY A 221 -35.20 7.67 3.14
#